data_AF-A0A1T4W234-F1
#
_entry.id   AF-A0A1T4W234-F1
#
_cell.length_a   1.000
_cell.length_b   1.000
_cell.length_c   1.000
_cell.angle_alpha   90.00
_cell.angle_beta   90.00
_cell.angle_gamma   90.00
#
_symmetry.space_group_name_H-M   'P 1'
#
loop_
_entity.id
_entity.type
_entity.pdbx_description
1 polymer ?
#
loop_
_entity_poly.entity_id
_entity_poly.type
_entity_poly.pdbx_seq_one_letter_code
_entity_poly.pdbx_strand_id
1 'polypeptide(L)' 'MLDEQEAVQRMQDFIALNLYDNISLIDLAEVSLFSPWYSYRLFKKWTNHTPSSYVRKLRLAKSALKRLCCLIRLEDMAA' A
#
# COMPACT_ATOMS: atom_id res chain seq x y z
N MET A 1 17.76 -14.04 -4.79
CA MET A 1 16.66 -13.59 -5.67
C MET A 1 15.34 -13.36 -4.91
N LEU A 2 15.22 -13.81 -3.66
CA LEU A 2 14.06 -13.57 -2.79
C LEU A 2 13.99 -12.14 -2.23
N ASP A 3 15.10 -11.40 -2.25
CA ASP A 3 15.24 -10.11 -1.55
C ASP A 3 14.39 -8.98 -2.16
N GLU A 4 14.25 -8.94 -3.49
CA GLU A 4 13.52 -7.88 -4.19
C GLU A 4 12.00 -7.92 -3.91
N GLN A 5 11.42 -9.13 -3.92
CA GLN A 5 9.99 -9.31 -3.67
C GLN A 5 9.65 -9.02 -2.21
N GLU A 6 10.50 -9.48 -1.29
CA GLU A 6 10.30 -9.24 0.14
C GLU A 6 10.43 -7.75 0.48
N ALA A 7 11.38 -7.04 -0.14
CA ALA A 7 11.50 -5.60 0.00
C ALA A 7 10.25 -4.86 -0.50
N VAL A 8 9.70 -5.25 -1.66
CA VAL A 8 8.45 -4.65 -2.18
C VAL A 8 7.27 -4.94 -1.27
N GLN A 9 7.19 -6.15 -0.69
CA GLN A 9 6.14 -6.48 0.26
C GLN A 9 6.22 -5.58 1.51
N ARG A 10 7.40 -5.42 2.10
CA ARG A 10 7.61 -4.52 3.25
C ARG A 10 7.22 -3.09 2.93
N MET A 11 7.54 -2.60 1.72
CA MET A 11 7.11 -1.27 1.27
C MET A 11 5.59 -1.15 1.17
N GLN A 12 4.89 -2.19 0.68
CA GLN A 12 3.43 -2.20 0.62
C GLN A 12 2.80 -2.20 2.02
N ASP A 13 3.35 -3.00 2.94
CA ASP A 13 2.87 -3.07 4.32
C ASP A 13 3.07 -1.73 5.04
N PHE A 14 4.24 -1.09 4.86
CA PHE A 14 4.50 0.24 5.39
C PHE A 14 3.52 1.28 4.84
N ILE A 15 3.22 1.23 3.54
CA ILE A 15 2.21 2.11 2.93
C ILE A 15 0.82 1.84 3.51
N ALA A 16 0.46 0.58 3.75
CA ALA A 16 -0.84 0.19 4.30
C ALA A 16 -1.04 0.69 5.74
N LEU A 17 0.04 0.66 6.55
CA LEU A 17 0.05 1.17 7.92
C LEU A 17 -0.02 2.70 7.95
N ASN A 18 0.73 3.39 7.08
CA ASN A 18 0.84 4.85 7.04
C ASN A 18 -0.08 5.50 5.99
N LEU A 19 -1.24 4.89 5.67
CA LEU A 19 -2.14 5.39 4.63
C LEU A 19 -2.64 6.82 4.86
N TYR A 20 -2.69 7.28 6.10
CA TYR A 20 -3.18 8.61 6.47
C TYR A 20 -2.07 9.64 6.65
N ASP A 21 -0.82 9.19 6.75
CA ASP A 21 0.35 10.05 6.93
C ASP A 21 1.04 10.36 5.59
N ASN A 22 1.98 11.31 5.63
CA ASN A 22 2.80 11.66 4.48
C ASN A 22 3.93 10.64 4.33
N ILE A 23 3.87 9.82 3.28
CA ILE A 23 4.90 8.84 2.97
C ILE A 23 6.00 9.50 2.15
N SER A 24 7.22 9.58 2.70
CA SER A 24 8.39 10.06 1.98
C SER A 24 9.08 8.93 1.20
N LEU A 25 9.84 9.31 0.18
CA LEU A 25 10.68 8.37 -0.56
C LEU A 25 11.82 7.80 0.30
N ILE A 26 12.22 8.56 1.32
CA ILE A 26 13.28 8.18 2.27
C ILE A 26 12.80 7.04 3.17
N ASP A 27 11.60 7.16 3.73
CA ASP A 27 11.00 6.12 4.58
C ASP A 27 10.86 4.79 3.83
N LEU A 28 10.47 4.86 2.56
CA LEU A 28 10.38 3.70 1.67
C LEU A 28 11.75 3.06 1.41
N ALA A 29 12.82 3.85 1.39
CA ALA A 29 14.19 3.37 1.24
C ALA A 29 14.66 2.64 2.51
N GLU A 30 14.39 3.21 3.68
CA GLU A 30 14.72 2.62 4.98
C GLU A 30 14.07 1.26 5.18
N VAL A 31 12.78 1.14 4.84
CA VAL A 31 12.02 -0.11 4.99
C VAL A 31 12.50 -1.20 4.02
N SER A 32 12.93 -0.80 2.82
CA SER A 32 13.42 -1.73 1.80
C SER A 32 14.91 -2.06 1.93
N LEU A 33 15.63 -1.40 2.84
CA LEU A 33 17.09 -1.54 3.03
C LEU A 33 17.90 -1.27 1.75
N PHE A 34 17.36 -0.43 0.88
CA PHE A 34 17.94 -0.09 -0.42
C PHE A 34 18.07 1.42 -0.59
N SER A 35 18.88 1.84 -1.55
CA SER A 35 19.00 3.26 -1.91
C SER A 35 17.65 3.83 -2.37
N PRO A 36 17.27 5.06 -2.00
CA PRO A 36 15.94 5.61 -2.28
C PRO A 36 15.52 5.55 -3.75
N TRP A 37 16.46 5.80 -4.65
CA TRP A 37 16.22 5.75 -6.08
C TRP A 37 16.05 4.33 -6.62
N TYR A 38 16.76 3.36 -6.03
CA TYR A 38 16.62 1.94 -6.37
C TYR A 38 15.28 1.41 -5.86
N SER A 39 14.91 1.71 -4.61
CA SER A 39 13.61 1.34 -4.02
C SER A 39 12.44 1.87 -4.84
N TYR A 40 12.51 3.12 -5.31
CA TYR A 40 11.50 3.69 -6.19
C TYR A 40 11.36 2.93 -7.51
N ARG A 41 12.49 2.62 -8.16
CA ARG A 41 12.49 1.85 -9.42
C ARG A 41 11.97 0.43 -9.22
N LEU A 42 12.40 -0.21 -8.14
CA LEU A 42 11.99 -1.56 -7.77
C LEU A 42 10.49 -1.60 -7.54
N PHE A 43 9.96 -0.69 -6.72
CA PHE A 43 8.54 -0.59 -6.46
C PHE A 43 7.74 -0.41 -7.75
N LYS A 44 8.17 0.51 -8.62
CA LYS A 44 7.51 0.75 -9.91
C LYS A 44 7.59 -0.46 -10.85
N LYS A 45 8.69 -1.21 -10.85
CA LYS A 45 8.87 -2.43 -11.65
C LYS A 45 7.90 -3.53 -11.21
N TRP A 46 7.68 -3.70 -9.91
CA TRP A 46 6.85 -4.77 -9.37
C TRP A 46 5.36 -4.42 -9.29
N THR A 47 5.00 -3.16 -8.98
CA THR A 47 3.60 -2.72 -8.85
C THR A 47 3.05 -1.97 -10.06
N ASN A 48 3.90 -1.66 -11.06
CA ASN A 48 3.55 -0.83 -12.23
C ASN A 48 3.03 0.58 -11.88
N HIS A 49 3.19 1.01 -10.63
CA HIS A 49 2.64 2.26 -10.12
C HIS A 49 3.70 3.04 -9.34
N THR A 50 3.57 4.37 -9.32
CA THR A 50 4.35 5.19 -8.39
C THR A 50 3.81 5.00 -6.98
N PRO A 51 4.65 5.14 -5.92
CA PRO A 51 4.18 5.05 -4.54
C PRO A 51 2.97 5.96 -4.27
N SER A 52 3.00 7.20 -4.77
CA SER A 52 1.89 8.16 -4.65
C SER A 52 0.60 7.69 -5.32
N SER A 53 0.68 7.13 -6.53
CA SER A 53 -0.48 6.59 -7.24
C SER A 53 -1.06 5.37 -6.53
N TYR A 54 -0.18 4.52 -5.97
CA TYR A 54 -0.56 3.34 -5.22
C TYR A 54 -1.30 3.70 -3.91
N VAL A 55 -0.79 4.68 -3.15
CA VAL A 55 -1.46 5.22 -1.95
C VAL A 55 -2.86 5.73 -2.29
N ARG A 56 -3.00 6.50 -3.38
CA ARG A 56 -4.31 7.01 -3.82
C ARG A 56 -5.28 5.88 -4.12
N LYS A 57 -4.84 4.83 -4.84
CA LYS A 57 -5.67 3.65 -5.13
C LYS A 57 -6.08 2.92 -3.86
N LEU A 58 -5.17 2.72 -2.91
CA LEU A 58 -5.48 2.08 -1.64
C LEU A 58 -6.50 2.88 -0.81
N ARG A 59 -6.38 4.21 -0.78
CA ARG A 59 -7.35 5.09 -0.10
C ARG A 59 -8.76 4.96 -0.72
N LEU A 60 -8.85 4.89 -2.05
CA LEU A 60 -10.12 4.67 -2.75
C LEU A 60 -10.68 3.27 -2.44
N ALA A 61 -9.85 2.24 -2.53
CA ALA A 61 -10.25 0.86 -2.23
C ALA A 61 -10.75 0.71 -0.79
N LYS A 62 -10.06 1.30 0.20
CA LYS A 62 -10.46 1.26 1.62
C LYS A 62 -11.77 2.00 1.87
N SER A 63 -11.98 3.14 1.20
CA SER A 63 -13.25 3.87 1.27
C SER A 63 -14.41 3.09 0.65
N ALA A 64 -14.16 2.43 -0.49
CA ALA A 64 -15.13 1.56 -1.14
C ALA A 64 -15.47 0.33 -0.28
N LEU A 65 -14.46 -0.33 0.30
CA LEU A 65 -14.63 -1.45 1.22
C LEU A 65 -15.42 -1.04 2.46
N LYS A 66 -15.15 0.14 3.04
CA LYS A 66 -15.94 0.65 4.17
C LYS A 66 -17.42 0.80 3.78
N ARG A 67 -17.71 1.32 2.59
CA ARG A 67 -19.07 1.48 2.09
C ARG A 67 -19.77 0.12 1.88
N LEU A 68 -19.04 -0.87 1.36
CA LEU A 68 -19.54 -2.23 1.16
C LEU A 68 -19.72 -3.00 2.48
N CYS A 69 -18.81 -2.87 3.43
CA CYS A 69 -18.91 -3.52 4.74
C CYS A 69 -20.13 -3.03 5.54
N CYS A 70 -20.50 -1.74 5.39
CA CYS A 70 -21.73 -1.21 5.99
C CYS A 70 -23.02 -1.76 5.34
N LEU A 71 -22.97 -2.31 4.13
CA LEU A 71 -24.13 -2.90 3.45
C LEU A 71 -24.42 -4.34 3.91
N ILE A 72 -23.42 -5.09 4.35
CA ILE A 72 -23.60 -6.50 4.75
C ILE A 72 -24.37 -6.62 6.09
N ARG A 73 -24.23 -5.65 7.00
CA ARG A 73 -24.92 -5.67 8.31
C ARG A 73 -26.45 -5.49 8.24
N LEU A 74 -27.00 -5.03 7.12
CA LEU A 74 -28.45 -4.76 7.02
C LEU A 74 -29.28 -6.00 6.69
N GLU A 75 -28.64 -7.11 6.30
CA GLU A 75 -29.34 -8.35 5.94
C GLU A 75 -29.17 -9.46 6.99
N ASP A 76 -28.05 -9.50 7.72
CA ASP A 76 -27.74 -10.54 8.72
C ASP A 76 -28.43 -10.36 10.10
N MET A 77 -29.13 -9.25 10.34
CA MET A 77 -29.84 -8.98 11.62
C MET A 77 -31.36 -9.18 11.52
N ALA A 78 -31.87 -9.72 10.42
CA ALA A 78 -33.29 -9.95 10.17
C ALA A 78 -33.66 -11.44 10.05
N ALA A 79 -32.92 -12.33 10.72
CA ALA A 79 -33.20 -13.76 10.81
C ALA A 79 -33.66 -14.17 12.21
#